data_AF-A0A6J6LF73-F1
#
_entry.id   AF-A0A6J6LF73-F1
#
_cell.length_a   1.000
_cell.length_b   1.000
_cell.length_c   1.000
_cell.angle_alpha   90.00
_cell.angle_beta   90.00
_cell.angle_gamma   90.00
#
_symmetry.space_group_name_H-M   'P 1'
#
loop_
_entity.id
_entity.type
_entity.pdbx_description
1 polymer ?
#
loop_
_entity_poly.entity_id
_entity_poly.type
_entity_poly.pdbx_seq_one_letter_code
_entity_poly.pdbx_strand_id
1 'polypeptide(L)'
;MGDVKGAVIVRVNAVFTALFLVTAVLAAVYFEQPWKVIAVVVCLASFSVGVCAFLWGYWSAVQRSREDNISVAAMYFLIDKCAPKSVARQMNGLLTLQVIIGLVTAGMRPSTDGKSGSTLAFGILVPMLGLGLNGLWAAFHGQFAPRSAANSQRVSPEASPNGQDEDHD
;
A
#
# COMPACT_ATOMS: atom_id res chain seq x y z
N MET A 1 6.65 -26.93 -4.90
CA MET A 1 6.13 -25.64 -4.39
C MET A 1 4.64 -25.64 -4.72
N GLY A 2 3.75 -25.81 -3.74
CA GLY A 2 2.30 -25.81 -4.00
C GLY A 2 1.85 -24.51 -4.66
N ASP A 3 0.81 -24.55 -5.47
CA ASP A 3 0.24 -23.40 -6.19
C ASP A 3 -0.22 -22.33 -5.19
N VAL A 4 0.66 -21.37 -4.89
CA VAL A 4 0.36 -20.27 -3.95
C VAL A 4 -0.55 -19.30 -4.69
N LYS A 5 -1.80 -19.17 -4.23
CA LYS A 5 -2.76 -18.20 -4.79
C LYS A 5 -2.13 -16.80 -4.82
N GLY A 6 -2.20 -16.17 -5.99
CA GLY A 6 -1.61 -14.84 -6.22
C GLY A 6 -0.08 -14.80 -6.27
N ALA A 7 0.60 -15.92 -6.55
CA ALA A 7 2.07 -15.97 -6.68
C ALA A 7 2.61 -14.93 -7.68
N VAL A 8 1.86 -14.61 -8.74
CA VAL A 8 2.23 -13.59 -9.73
C VAL A 8 2.37 -12.22 -9.06
N ILE A 9 1.41 -11.81 -8.22
CA ILE A 9 1.44 -10.51 -7.53
C ILE A 9 2.65 -10.43 -6.58
N VAL A 10 2.92 -11.52 -5.86
CA VAL A 10 4.10 -11.62 -4.97
C VAL A 10 5.39 -11.46 -5.77
N ARG A 11 5.52 -12.15 -6.91
CA ARG A 11 6.70 -12.07 -7.78
C ARG A 11 6.87 -10.67 -8.38
N VAL A 12 5.79 -10.04 -8.85
CA VAL A 12 5.82 -8.67 -9.37
C VAL A 12 6.34 -7.71 -8.30
N ASN A 13 5.81 -7.79 -7.07
CA ASN A 13 6.29 -6.97 -5.95
C ASN A 13 7.78 -7.18 -5.70
N ALA A 14 8.24 -8.43 -5.69
CA ALA A 14 9.65 -8.76 -5.48
C ALA A 14 10.55 -8.20 -6.59
N VAL A 15 10.17 -8.36 -7.86
CA VAL A 15 10.94 -7.87 -9.01
C VAL A 15 11.08 -6.36 -9.00
N PHE A 16 9.99 -5.62 -8.78
CA PHE A 16 10.05 -4.16 -8.71
C PHE A 16 10.84 -3.69 -7.49
N THR A 17 10.71 -4.36 -6.34
CA THR A 17 11.52 -4.05 -5.14
C THR A 17 13.01 -4.26 -5.41
N ALA A 18 13.38 -5.35 -6.08
CA ALA A 18 14.75 -5.63 -6.46
C ALA A 18 15.28 -4.58 -7.46
N LEU A 19 14.48 -4.21 -8.46
CA LEU A 19 14.83 -3.16 -9.42
C LEU A 19 15.04 -1.81 -8.72
N PHE A 20 14.15 -1.45 -7.79
CA PHE A 20 14.29 -0.26 -6.97
C PHE A 20 15.57 -0.29 -6.14
N LEU A 21 15.83 -1.39 -5.42
CA LEU A 21 17.06 -1.55 -4.63
C LEU A 21 18.32 -1.38 -5.49
N VAL A 22 18.41 -2.09 -6.62
CA VAL A 22 19.58 -2.04 -7.50
C VAL A 22 19.79 -0.64 -8.05
N THR A 23 18.75 -0.01 -8.59
CA THR A 23 18.88 1.33 -9.18
C THR A 23 19.14 2.41 -8.13
N ALA A 24 18.58 2.28 -6.92
CA ALA A 24 18.86 3.14 -5.79
C ALA A 24 20.33 3.05 -5.35
N VAL A 25 20.88 1.84 -5.23
CA VAL A 25 22.29 1.63 -4.87
C VAL A 25 23.22 2.21 -5.94
N LEU A 26 22.95 1.94 -7.23
CA LEU A 26 23.76 2.49 -8.33
C LEU A 26 23.72 4.02 -8.32
N ALA A 27 22.55 4.62 -8.15
CA ALA A 27 22.41 6.08 -8.09
C ALA A 27 23.09 6.69 -6.85
N ALA A 28 23.09 5.99 -5.72
CA ALA A 28 23.76 6.44 -4.50
C ALA A 28 25.30 6.32 -4.60
N VAL A 29 25.82 5.27 -5.23
CA VAL A 29 27.27 5.02 -5.36
C VAL A 29 27.92 5.91 -6.42
N TYR A 30 27.36 5.96 -7.63
CA TYR A 30 27.97 6.72 -8.74
C TYR A 30 27.64 8.22 -8.68
N PHE A 31 26.48 8.58 -8.10
CA PHE A 31 26.04 9.96 -7.89
C PHE A 31 26.12 10.89 -9.13
N GLU A 32 26.00 10.35 -10.32
CA GLU A 32 26.08 11.08 -11.60
C GLU A 32 24.99 10.67 -12.58
N GLN A 33 24.87 11.40 -13.69
CA GLN A 33 24.04 10.97 -14.82
C GLN A 33 24.73 9.81 -15.54
N PRO A 34 24.01 8.79 -16.02
CA PRO A 34 22.54 8.67 -16.13
C PRO A 34 21.86 7.99 -14.94
N TRP A 35 22.61 7.51 -13.95
CA TRP A 35 22.10 6.65 -12.87
C TRP A 35 20.99 7.32 -12.04
N LYS A 36 21.10 8.62 -11.80
CA LYS A 36 20.06 9.42 -11.13
C LYS A 36 18.73 9.39 -11.87
N VAL A 37 18.75 9.55 -13.19
CA VAL A 37 17.52 9.54 -14.02
C VAL A 37 16.90 8.15 -14.05
N ILE A 38 17.72 7.10 -14.22
CA ILE A 38 17.24 5.72 -14.23
C ILE A 38 16.52 5.39 -12.92
N ALA A 39 17.10 5.75 -11.77
CA ALA A 39 16.48 5.53 -10.46
C ALA A 39 15.14 6.29 -10.33
N VAL A 40 15.07 7.54 -10.78
CA VAL A 40 13.82 8.32 -10.77
C VAL A 40 12.75 7.66 -11.64
N VAL A 41 13.10 7.22 -12.86
CA VAL A 41 12.16 6.54 -13.76
C VAL A 41 11.61 5.27 -13.10
N VAL A 42 12.46 4.47 -12.46
CA VAL A 42 12.03 3.28 -11.71
C VAL A 42 11.12 3.64 -10.55
N CYS A 43 11.42 4.70 -9.79
CA CYS A 43 10.58 5.15 -8.69
C CYS A 43 9.18 5.56 -9.18
N LEU A 44 9.11 6.36 -10.24
CA LEU A 44 7.85 6.83 -10.81
C LEU A 44 7.04 5.67 -11.41
N ALA A 45 7.69 4.75 -12.14
CA ALA A 45 7.02 3.57 -12.67
C ALA A 45 6.46 2.69 -11.56
N SER A 46 7.24 2.44 -10.50
CA SER A 46 6.82 1.67 -9.33
C SER A 46 5.64 2.35 -8.62
N PHE A 47 5.71 3.66 -8.43
CA PHE A 47 4.64 4.45 -7.84
C PHE A 47 3.35 4.37 -8.68
N SER A 48 3.43 4.58 -10.00
CA SER A 48 2.27 4.48 -10.89
C SER A 48 1.64 3.09 -10.87
N VAL A 49 2.44 2.02 -10.93
CA VAL A 49 1.93 0.64 -10.81
C VAL A 49 1.26 0.43 -9.45
N GLY A 50 1.86 0.94 -8.37
CA GLY A 50 1.29 0.91 -7.03
C GLY A 50 -0.06 1.59 -6.94
N VAL A 51 -0.19 2.80 -7.49
CA VAL A 51 -1.47 3.54 -7.53
C VAL A 51 -2.53 2.76 -8.32
N CYS A 52 -2.20 2.25 -9.51
CA CYS A 52 -3.14 1.44 -10.29
C CYS A 52 -3.59 0.20 -9.52
N ALA A 53 -2.66 -0.53 -8.89
CA ALA A 53 -2.97 -1.70 -8.07
C ALA A 53 -3.82 -1.34 -6.85
N PHE A 54 -3.52 -0.23 -6.18
CA PHE A 54 -4.27 0.28 -5.03
C PHE A 54 -5.71 0.59 -5.42
N LEU A 55 -5.92 1.36 -6.50
CA LEU A 55 -7.26 1.73 -6.96
C LEU A 55 -8.06 0.51 -7.41
N TRP A 56 -7.44 -0.43 -8.12
CA TRP A 56 -8.08 -1.67 -8.54
C TRP A 56 -8.47 -2.55 -7.35
N GLY A 57 -7.56 -2.69 -6.39
CA GLY A 57 -7.79 -3.41 -5.15
C GLY A 57 -8.95 -2.79 -4.37
N TYR A 58 -8.93 -1.46 -4.19
CA TYR A 58 -9.99 -0.71 -3.52
C TYR A 58 -11.35 -0.91 -4.20
N TRP A 59 -11.41 -0.74 -5.52
CA TRP A 59 -12.65 -0.93 -6.29
C TRP A 59 -13.23 -2.35 -6.10
N SER A 60 -12.36 -3.35 -6.16
CA SER A 60 -12.75 -4.76 -5.98
C SER A 60 -13.21 -5.03 -4.54
N ALA A 61 -12.54 -4.45 -3.55
CA ALA A 61 -12.93 -4.56 -2.15
C ALA A 61 -14.26 -3.87 -1.85
N VAL A 62 -14.56 -2.71 -2.45
CA VAL A 62 -15.84 -2.01 -2.27
C VAL A 62 -17.02 -2.89 -2.70
N GLN A 63 -16.89 -3.62 -3.81
CA GLN A 63 -17.95 -4.53 -4.26
C GLN A 63 -18.16 -5.67 -3.25
N ARG A 64 -17.06 -6.26 -2.77
CA ARG A 64 -17.08 -7.35 -1.79
C ARG A 64 -17.49 -6.91 -0.38
N SER A 65 -17.30 -5.64 -0.02
CA SER A 65 -17.70 -5.07 1.27
C SER A 65 -19.22 -5.09 1.51
N ARG A 66 -20.00 -5.37 0.48
CA ARG A 66 -21.44 -5.62 0.61
C ARG A 66 -21.73 -6.91 1.39
N GLU A 67 -20.86 -7.90 1.26
CA GLU A 67 -21.01 -9.24 1.83
C GLU A 67 -20.02 -9.49 2.98
N ASP A 68 -18.84 -8.88 2.93
CA ASP A 68 -17.76 -9.07 3.91
C ASP A 68 -17.44 -7.78 4.67
N ASN A 69 -17.02 -7.92 5.93
CA ASN A 69 -16.46 -6.83 6.72
C ASN A 69 -14.95 -6.69 6.41
N ILE A 70 -14.61 -5.77 5.51
CA ILE A 70 -13.23 -5.57 5.05
C ILE A 70 -12.55 -4.48 5.88
N SER A 71 -11.62 -4.87 6.75
CA SER A 71 -10.74 -3.93 7.43
C SER A 71 -9.65 -3.41 6.48
N VAL A 72 -9.52 -2.08 6.39
CA VAL A 72 -8.48 -1.40 5.58
C VAL A 72 -7.09 -1.85 6.00
N ALA A 73 -6.86 -1.96 7.31
CA ALA A 73 -5.58 -2.43 7.85
C ALA A 73 -5.33 -3.91 7.50
N ALA A 74 -6.34 -4.77 7.65
CA ALA A 74 -6.25 -6.18 7.23
C ALA A 74 -5.90 -6.30 5.75
N MET A 75 -6.54 -5.51 4.91
CA MET A 75 -6.36 -5.53 3.46
C MET A 75 -4.95 -5.07 3.03
N TYR A 76 -4.50 -3.90 3.47
CA TYR A 76 -3.25 -3.31 2.96
C TYR A 76 -1.99 -3.78 3.69
N PHE A 77 -2.12 -4.29 4.93
CA PHE A 77 -1.01 -4.87 5.68
C PHE A 77 -1.09 -6.40 5.79
N LEU A 78 -2.05 -7.03 5.12
CA LEU A 78 -2.23 -8.49 5.13
C LEU A 78 -2.30 -9.10 6.55
N ILE A 79 -2.90 -8.36 7.49
CA ILE A 79 -3.04 -8.76 8.89
C ILE A 79 -4.37 -9.52 9.12
N ASP A 80 -4.63 -9.91 10.36
CA ASP A 80 -5.87 -10.57 10.78
C ASP A 80 -6.20 -11.87 10.01
N LYS A 81 -5.16 -12.64 9.67
CA LYS A 81 -5.26 -13.91 8.93
C LYS A 81 -5.94 -13.78 7.55
N CYS A 82 -6.04 -12.58 6.98
CA CYS A 82 -6.61 -12.43 5.64
C CYS A 82 -5.77 -13.12 4.55
N ALA A 83 -4.48 -13.36 4.80
CA ALA A 83 -3.57 -14.06 3.92
C ALA A 83 -2.84 -15.21 4.66
N PRO A 84 -2.38 -16.26 3.95
CA PRO A 84 -1.43 -17.22 4.50
C PRO A 84 -0.19 -16.52 5.06
N LYS A 85 0.29 -16.97 6.23
CA LYS A 85 1.41 -16.33 6.94
C LYS A 85 2.67 -16.17 6.09
N SER A 86 2.92 -17.09 5.16
CA SER A 86 4.05 -17.02 4.22
C SER A 86 3.94 -15.83 3.28
N VAL A 87 2.77 -15.63 2.66
CA VAL A 87 2.51 -14.51 1.74
C VAL A 87 2.54 -13.20 2.49
N ALA A 88 1.84 -13.09 3.63
CA ALA A 88 1.82 -11.89 4.44
C ALA A 88 3.23 -11.45 4.85
N ARG A 89 4.06 -12.39 5.33
CA ARG A 89 5.44 -12.09 5.73
C ARG A 89 6.31 -11.66 4.55
N GLN A 90 6.17 -12.32 3.41
CA GLN A 90 6.93 -11.96 2.20
C GLN A 90 6.57 -10.56 1.71
N MET A 91 5.27 -10.29 1.51
CA MET A 91 4.84 -9.03 0.94
C MET A 91 5.06 -7.85 1.90
N ASN A 92 4.82 -8.02 3.20
CA ASN A 92 5.16 -7.00 4.20
C ASN A 92 6.67 -6.83 4.35
N GLY A 93 7.45 -7.90 4.24
CA GLY A 93 8.91 -7.80 4.22
C GLY A 93 9.42 -6.94 3.06
N LEU A 94 8.83 -7.11 1.87
CA LEU A 94 9.13 -6.27 0.70
C LEU A 94 8.70 -4.82 0.92
N LEU A 95 7.51 -4.57 1.49
CA LEU A 95 7.06 -3.23 1.84
C LEU A 95 8.01 -2.55 2.83
N THR A 96 8.41 -3.24 3.90
CA THR A 96 9.37 -2.73 4.87
C THR A 96 10.71 -2.41 4.21
N LEU A 97 11.17 -3.28 3.29
CA LEU A 97 12.40 -3.05 2.54
C LEU A 97 12.29 -1.79 1.66
N GLN A 98 11.18 -1.60 0.94
CA GLN A 98 10.93 -0.39 0.15
C GLN A 98 10.98 0.88 1.02
N VAL A 99 10.35 0.85 2.20
CA VAL A 99 10.36 1.97 3.15
C VAL A 99 11.78 2.28 3.62
N ILE A 100 12.55 1.25 4.03
CA ILE A 100 13.93 1.42 4.51
C ILE A 100 14.80 2.02 3.39
N ILE A 101 14.75 1.45 2.18
CA ILE A 101 15.54 1.95 1.05
C ILE A 101 15.18 3.40 0.76
N GLY A 102 13.89 3.73 0.65
CA GLY A 102 13.43 5.09 0.36
C GLY A 102 13.87 6.11 1.42
N LEU A 103 13.80 5.74 2.70
CA LEU A 103 14.26 6.60 3.80
C LEU A 103 15.78 6.77 3.79
N VAL A 104 16.53 5.69 3.61
CA VAL A 104 18.00 5.72 3.56
C VAL A 104 18.47 6.56 2.37
N THR A 105 17.93 6.34 1.17
CA THR A 105 18.35 7.07 -0.04
C THR A 105 17.97 8.55 0.02
N ALA A 106 16.83 8.87 0.63
CA ALA A 106 16.46 10.27 0.92
C ALA A 106 17.40 10.90 1.96
N GLY A 107 17.84 10.13 2.95
CA GLY A 107 18.72 10.56 4.04
C GLY A 107 20.21 10.68 3.70
N MET A 108 20.72 9.95 2.70
CA MET A 108 22.13 9.93 2.26
C MET A 108 22.65 11.24 1.63
N ARG A 109 22.04 12.39 1.97
CA ARG A 109 22.35 13.72 1.42
C ARG A 109 23.74 14.23 1.86
N PRO A 110 24.58 14.74 0.95
CA PRO A 110 25.47 15.85 1.22
C PRO A 110 24.77 17.17 0.87
N SER A 111 24.66 18.08 1.84
CA SER A 111 24.18 19.45 1.64
C SER A 111 25.32 20.41 1.38
N THR A 112 25.79 20.53 0.14
CA THR A 112 26.86 21.49 -0.17
C THR A 112 26.56 22.49 -1.29
N ASP A 113 25.55 22.28 -2.15
CA ASP A 113 25.43 23.11 -3.37
C ASP A 113 24.19 24.03 -3.44
N GLY A 114 23.43 24.20 -2.34
CA GLY A 114 22.36 25.20 -2.27
C GLY A 114 21.19 25.06 -3.27
N LYS A 115 21.15 24.01 -4.10
CA LYS A 115 20.07 23.73 -5.07
C LYS A 115 19.02 22.76 -4.51
N SER A 116 17.76 23.05 -4.83
CA SER A 116 16.58 22.33 -4.34
C SER A 116 16.45 20.91 -4.91
N GLY A 117 16.31 19.93 -4.00
CA GLY A 117 15.80 18.58 -4.27
C GLY A 117 16.84 17.54 -4.70
N SER A 118 17.02 16.49 -3.88
CA SER A 118 17.78 15.31 -4.31
C SER A 118 16.88 14.39 -5.13
N THR A 119 17.29 14.01 -6.33
CA THR A 119 16.59 13.01 -7.16
C THR A 119 16.46 11.64 -6.47
N LEU A 120 17.24 11.38 -5.42
CA LEU A 120 17.13 10.17 -4.60
C LEU A 120 15.93 10.19 -3.64
N ALA A 121 15.33 11.37 -3.39
CA ALA A 121 14.16 11.51 -2.52
C ALA A 121 12.88 10.91 -3.13
N PHE A 122 12.83 10.73 -4.47
CA PHE A 122 11.70 10.08 -5.14
C PHE A 122 11.46 8.64 -4.68
N GLY A 123 12.48 8.00 -4.08
CA GLY A 123 12.34 6.68 -3.46
C GLY A 123 11.26 6.61 -2.37
N ILE A 124 10.89 7.74 -1.76
CA ILE A 124 9.83 7.80 -0.74
C ILE A 124 8.44 7.42 -1.27
N LEU A 125 8.26 7.48 -2.60
CA LEU A 125 6.99 7.15 -3.26
C LEU A 125 6.82 5.64 -3.47
N VAL A 126 7.92 4.89 -3.54
CA VAL A 126 7.92 3.45 -3.89
C VAL A 126 7.11 2.57 -2.93
N PRO A 127 7.01 2.83 -1.61
CA PRO A 127 6.14 2.05 -0.71
C PRO A 127 4.66 1.96 -1.15
N MET A 128 4.17 2.86 -2.00
CA MET A 128 2.83 2.73 -2.59
C MET A 128 2.69 1.51 -3.49
N LEU A 129 3.78 1.02 -4.09
CA LEU A 129 3.81 -0.25 -4.80
C LEU A 129 3.48 -1.41 -3.85
N GLY A 130 4.21 -1.52 -2.73
CA GLY A 130 4.00 -2.58 -1.75
C GLY A 130 2.58 -2.54 -1.18
N LEU A 131 2.10 -1.37 -0.78
CA LEU A 131 0.73 -1.20 -0.29
C LEU A 131 -0.31 -1.53 -1.37
N GLY A 132 -0.15 -1.01 -2.59
CA GLY A 132 -1.08 -1.27 -3.69
C GLY A 132 -1.19 -2.74 -4.05
N LEU A 133 -0.04 -3.44 -4.16
CA LEU A 133 -0.01 -4.87 -4.47
C LEU A 133 -0.50 -5.74 -3.30
N ASN A 134 -0.26 -5.34 -2.04
CA ASN A 134 -0.88 -5.99 -0.88
C ASN A 134 -2.41 -5.91 -0.96
N GLY A 135 -2.94 -4.71 -1.15
CA GLY A 135 -4.39 -4.50 -1.26
C GLY A 135 -5.01 -5.25 -2.44
N LEU A 136 -4.32 -5.26 -3.58
CA LEU A 136 -4.74 -6.02 -4.77
C LEU A 136 -4.78 -7.53 -4.50
N TRP A 137 -3.74 -8.07 -3.87
CA TRP A 137 -3.72 -9.49 -3.49
C TRP A 137 -4.85 -9.82 -2.51
N ALA A 138 -5.06 -8.98 -1.50
CA ALA A 138 -6.11 -9.16 -0.50
C ALA A 138 -7.53 -9.07 -1.11
N ALA A 139 -7.74 -8.17 -2.07
CA ALA A 139 -9.03 -8.06 -2.74
C ALA A 139 -9.44 -9.35 -3.47
N PHE A 140 -8.50 -9.97 -4.19
CA PHE A 140 -8.75 -11.16 -5.01
C PHE A 140 -8.63 -12.48 -4.26
N HIS A 141 -7.78 -12.55 -3.24
CA HIS A 141 -7.41 -13.82 -2.60
C HIS A 141 -7.58 -13.78 -1.08
N GLY A 142 -7.81 -12.62 -0.50
CA GLY A 142 -7.94 -12.44 0.94
C GLY A 142 -9.21 -13.08 1.49
N GLN A 143 -9.16 -13.54 2.72
CA GLN A 143 -10.33 -14.01 3.47
C GLN A 143 -10.72 -12.96 4.49
N PHE A 144 -12.01 -12.61 4.53
CA PHE A 144 -12.57 -11.62 5.46
C PHE A 144 -13.79 -12.22 6.15
N ALA A 145 -14.11 -11.70 7.33
CA ALA A 145 -15.27 -12.16 8.07
C ALA A 145 -16.57 -11.72 7.36
N PRO A 146 -17.60 -12.59 7.27
CA PRO A 146 -18.89 -12.21 6.71
C PRO A 146 -19.53 -11.03 7.44
N ARG A 147 -20.34 -10.27 6.72
CA ARG A 147 -21.09 -9.15 7.28
C ARG A 147 -22.33 -9.65 8.04
N SER A 148 -22.29 -9.60 9.37
CA SER A 148 -23.44 -9.93 10.21
C SER A 148 -24.58 -8.91 10.03
N ALA A 149 -25.75 -9.38 9.59
CA ALA A 149 -26.98 -8.58 9.46
C ALA A 149 -27.42 -7.92 10.78
N ALA A 150 -27.09 -8.51 11.93
CA ALA A 150 -27.42 -7.99 13.26
C ALA A 150 -26.79 -6.62 13.58
N ASN A 151 -25.71 -6.22 12.88
CA ASN A 151 -25.07 -4.91 13.12
C ASN A 151 -25.73 -3.77 12.31
N SER A 152 -26.55 -4.10 11.31
CA SER A 152 -27.37 -3.12 10.56
C SER A 152 -28.62 -2.69 11.31
N GLN A 153 -29.02 -3.43 12.35
CA GLN A 153 -30.29 -3.25 13.06
C GLN A 153 -30.16 -2.41 14.35
N ARG A 154 -28.94 -2.02 14.76
CA ARG A 154 -28.68 -1.16 15.94
C ARG A 154 -28.65 0.34 15.65
N VAL A 155 -28.99 0.77 14.44
CA VAL A 155 -29.50 2.13 14.27
C VAL A 155 -30.98 2.06 14.63
N SER A 156 -31.28 2.03 15.93
CA SER A 156 -32.64 2.33 16.38
C SER A 156 -32.97 3.72 15.85
N PRO A 157 -34.12 3.92 15.18
CA PRO A 157 -34.69 5.25 15.01
C PRO A 157 -35.22 5.72 16.37
N GLU A 158 -34.35 5.81 17.36
CA GLU A 158 -34.63 6.62 18.54
C GLU A 158 -34.26 8.04 18.12
N ALA A 159 -35.18 8.64 17.37
CA ALA A 159 -35.33 10.07 17.41
C ALA A 159 -35.52 10.41 18.90
N SER A 160 -34.44 10.79 19.58
CA SER A 160 -34.59 11.62 20.77
C SER A 160 -35.49 12.77 20.34
N PRO A 161 -36.65 12.98 20.99
CA PRO A 161 -37.40 14.21 20.80
C PRO A 161 -36.39 15.33 21.10
N ASN A 162 -36.00 16.09 20.08
CA ASN A 162 -35.26 17.32 20.31
C ASN A 162 -36.23 18.19 21.11
N GLY A 163 -35.93 18.43 22.39
CA GLY A 163 -36.71 19.30 23.28
C GLY A 163 -36.64 20.77 22.89
N GLN A 164 -36.86 21.06 21.60
CA GLN A 164 -36.89 22.39 21.00
C GLN A 164 -38.31 22.83 20.61
N ASP A 165 -39.32 22.02 20.91
CA ASP A 165 -40.73 22.31 20.62
C ASP A 165 -41.52 22.72 21.88
N GLU A 166 -40.85 23.17 22.94
CA GLU A 166 -41.52 23.79 24.09
C GLU A 166 -41.30 25.31 24.09
N ASP A 167 -42.43 26.01 23.98
CA ASP A 167 -42.69 27.39 24.40
C ASP A 167 -42.30 28.56 23.47
N HIS A 168 -43.16 28.79 22.46
CA HIS A 168 -43.42 30.15 21.95
C HIS A 168 -44.92 30.35 21.71
N ASP A 169 -45.66 30.59 22.79
CA ASP A 169 -46.95 31.29 22.79
C ASP A 169 -46.89 32.50 23.74
#